data_AF-A0A1Q8CKZ9-F1
#
_entry.id   AF-A0A1Q8CKZ9-F1
#
_cell.length_a   1.000
_cell.length_b   1.000
_cell.length_c   1.000
_cell.angle_alpha   90.00
_cell.angle_beta   90.00
_cell.angle_gamma   90.00
#
_symmetry.space_group_name_H-M   'P 1'
#
loop_
_entity.id
_entity.type
_entity.pdbx_description
1 polymer ?
#
loop_
_entity_poly.entity_id
_entity_poly.type
_entity_poly.pdbx_seq_one_letter_code
_entity_poly.pdbx_strand_id
1 'polypeptide(L)'
;MMAEDQYEQSEDYTGPWDGPERTDRLREIIARYGWPTFRLVGRNGATAAWVIAQHSDHDPGFQQRALTLMRAAARVGQADRIELAYLTDRVAVNHGRPQVYGTQVTCIDDELGPAPLIDPENVDQRRASVGLGPLQEYLDSFPDGFCDPPPDEGEAGQ
;
A
#
# COMPACT_ATOMS: atom_id res chain seq x y z
N MET A 1 11.83 -47.24 -0.54
CA MET A 1 12.85 -46.20 -0.79
C MET A 1 12.10 -44.93 -1.08
N MET A 2 12.03 -44.07 -0.06
CA MET A 2 11.45 -42.74 -0.12
C MET A 2 12.37 -41.81 -0.91
N ALA A 3 11.76 -40.88 -1.64
CA ALA A 3 12.30 -39.56 -1.93
C ALA A 3 11.10 -38.65 -2.21
N GLU A 4 10.20 -38.59 -1.22
CA GLU A 4 9.39 -37.41 -0.93
C GLU A 4 10.37 -36.39 -0.38
N ASP A 5 10.67 -35.32 -1.13
CA ASP A 5 11.62 -34.29 -0.67
C ASP A 5 11.45 -32.95 -1.41
N GLN A 6 10.21 -32.57 -1.78
CA GLN A 6 9.94 -31.23 -2.33
C GLN A 6 8.64 -30.58 -1.82
N TYR A 7 8.11 -31.02 -0.68
CA TYR A 7 6.91 -30.42 -0.06
C TYR A 7 7.08 -30.20 1.44
N GLU A 8 8.24 -29.68 1.85
CA GLU A 8 8.48 -29.20 3.21
C GLU A 8 9.48 -28.04 3.15
N GLN A 9 9.01 -26.87 2.72
CA GLN A 9 9.61 -25.61 3.14
C GLN A 9 8.56 -24.80 3.90
N SER A 10 8.43 -25.20 5.16
CA SER A 10 8.17 -24.39 6.36
C SER A 10 7.01 -23.40 6.34
N GLU A 11 5.98 -23.75 7.09
CA GLU A 11 4.87 -22.92 7.57
C GLU A 11 5.29 -21.78 8.54
N ASP A 12 6.50 -21.22 8.41
CA ASP A 12 7.07 -20.24 9.36
C ASP A 12 8.05 -19.24 8.70
N TYR A 13 7.75 -18.78 7.48
CA TYR A 13 8.52 -17.65 6.91
C TYR A 13 7.98 -16.31 7.45
N THR A 14 8.60 -15.83 8.52
CA THR A 14 8.41 -14.49 9.11
C THR A 14 9.45 -13.48 8.63
N GLY A 15 9.91 -13.59 7.36
CA GLY A 15 10.74 -12.55 6.76
C GLY A 15 9.94 -11.26 6.53
N PRO A 16 10.58 -10.07 6.53
CA PRO A 16 9.89 -8.81 6.28
C PRO A 16 9.14 -8.88 4.94
N TRP A 17 7.81 -8.76 4.97
CA TRP A 17 6.96 -8.90 3.77
C TRP A 17 7.23 -7.79 2.72
N ASP A 18 8.05 -6.81 3.09
CA ASP A 18 8.52 -5.62 2.38
C ASP A 18 9.98 -5.73 1.88
N GLY A 19 10.58 -6.93 1.92
CA GLY A 19 11.95 -7.13 1.46
C GLY A 19 12.20 -6.67 0.01
N PRO A 20 13.38 -6.08 -0.28
CA PRO A 20 13.71 -5.50 -1.60
C PRO A 20 13.61 -6.52 -2.75
N GLU A 21 13.82 -7.80 -2.48
CA GLU A 21 13.74 -8.89 -3.45
C GLU A 21 12.37 -8.97 -4.16
N ARG A 22 11.27 -8.68 -3.46
CA ARG A 22 9.92 -8.67 -4.04
C ARG A 22 9.75 -7.50 -5.01
N THR A 23 10.28 -6.34 -4.62
CA THR A 23 10.33 -5.14 -5.47
C THR A 23 11.15 -5.41 -6.73
N ASP A 24 12.31 -6.04 -6.59
CA ASP A 24 13.18 -6.41 -7.70
C ASP A 24 12.47 -7.37 -8.66
N ARG A 25 11.83 -8.41 -8.11
CA ARG A 25 11.08 -9.36 -8.93
C ARG A 25 9.92 -8.72 -9.68
N LEU A 26 9.16 -7.84 -9.03
CA LEU A 26 8.09 -7.10 -9.71
C LEU A 26 8.66 -6.15 -10.77
N ARG A 27 9.81 -5.52 -10.52
CA ARG A 27 10.49 -4.65 -11.51
C ARG A 27 10.80 -5.40 -12.80
N GLU A 28 11.32 -6.63 -12.71
CA GLU A 28 11.57 -7.49 -13.87
C GLU A 28 10.29 -7.82 -14.64
N ILE A 29 9.22 -8.19 -13.93
CA ILE A 29 7.92 -8.51 -14.53
C ILE A 29 7.39 -7.28 -15.27
N ILE A 30 7.43 -6.11 -14.63
CA ILE A 30 6.95 -4.86 -15.23
C ILE A 30 7.81 -4.47 -16.44
N ALA A 31 9.13 -4.68 -16.39
CA ALA A 31 10.01 -4.41 -17.53
C ALA A 31 9.66 -5.27 -18.75
N ARG A 32 9.24 -6.53 -18.53
CA ARG A 32 8.92 -7.48 -19.62
C ARG A 32 7.49 -7.38 -20.13
N TYR A 33 6.51 -7.18 -19.24
CA TYR A 33 5.08 -7.32 -19.56
C TYR A 33 4.26 -6.04 -19.34
N GLY A 34 4.86 -4.99 -18.77
CA GLY A 34 4.12 -3.84 -18.26
C GLY A 34 3.41 -4.16 -16.94
N TRP A 35 2.44 -3.34 -16.55
CA TRP A 35 1.69 -3.58 -15.31
C TRP A 35 0.97 -4.95 -15.35
N PRO A 36 1.05 -5.78 -14.30
CA PRO A 36 0.30 -7.03 -14.21
C PRO A 36 -1.21 -6.76 -14.13
N THR A 37 -1.86 -6.74 -15.30
CA THR A 37 -3.30 -6.45 -15.42
C THR A 37 -4.17 -7.63 -15.01
N PHE A 38 -5.45 -7.35 -14.70
CA PHE A 38 -6.44 -8.40 -14.44
C PHE A 38 -6.48 -9.48 -15.54
N ARG A 39 -6.34 -9.10 -16.81
CA ARG A 39 -6.34 -10.07 -17.92
C ARG A 39 -5.09 -10.93 -17.97
N LEU A 40 -3.94 -10.45 -17.50
CA LEU A 40 -2.68 -11.20 -17.55
C LEU A 40 -2.54 -12.18 -16.37
N VAL A 41 -2.97 -11.76 -15.17
CA VAL A 41 -2.65 -12.48 -13.92
C VAL A 41 -3.88 -12.69 -13.02
N GLY A 42 -5.08 -12.35 -13.48
CA GLY A 42 -6.29 -12.34 -12.66
C GLY A 42 -6.30 -11.17 -11.66
N ARG A 43 -7.40 -11.05 -10.90
CA ARG A 43 -7.54 -10.00 -9.88
C ARG A 43 -6.53 -10.18 -8.75
N ASN A 44 -6.42 -11.40 -8.20
CA ASN A 44 -5.50 -11.69 -7.11
C ASN A 44 -4.04 -11.41 -7.47
N GLY A 45 -3.62 -11.75 -8.70
CA GLY A 45 -2.27 -11.47 -9.17
C GLY A 45 -2.00 -9.98 -9.36
N ALA A 46 -2.99 -9.22 -9.84
CA ALA A 46 -2.88 -7.77 -9.98
C ALA A 46 -2.83 -7.09 -8.61
N THR A 47 -3.67 -7.51 -7.66
CA THR A 47 -3.63 -7.06 -6.27
C THR A 47 -2.30 -7.40 -5.61
N ALA A 48 -1.74 -8.59 -5.83
CA ALA A 48 -0.41 -8.95 -5.30
C ALA A 48 0.70 -8.05 -5.86
N ALA A 49 0.66 -7.72 -7.15
CA ALA A 49 1.57 -6.76 -7.75
C ALA A 49 1.41 -5.35 -7.14
N TRP A 50 0.17 -4.93 -6.89
CA TRP A 50 -0.13 -3.69 -6.19
C TRP A 50 0.41 -3.68 -4.77
N VAL A 51 0.20 -4.73 -3.96
CA VAL A 51 0.70 -4.84 -2.59
C VAL A 51 2.22 -4.66 -2.54
N ILE A 52 2.95 -5.30 -3.46
CA ILE A 52 4.42 -5.14 -3.54
C ILE A 52 4.75 -3.66 -3.84
N ALA A 53 4.17 -3.07 -4.89
CA ALA A 53 4.44 -1.67 -5.24
C ALA A 53 4.06 -0.68 -4.12
N GLN A 54 2.96 -0.94 -3.41
CA GLN A 54 2.45 -0.15 -2.29
C GLN A 54 3.44 -0.09 -1.12
N HIS A 55 4.22 -1.15 -0.91
CA HIS A 55 5.19 -1.27 0.21
C HIS A 55 6.66 -1.17 -0.24
N SER A 56 6.92 -0.86 -1.51
CA SER A 56 8.27 -0.52 -2.00
C SER A 56 8.72 0.88 -1.56
N ASP A 57 8.48 1.26 -0.30
CA ASP A 57 8.72 2.62 0.23
C ASP A 57 10.21 3.01 0.20
N HIS A 58 11.11 2.02 0.19
CA HIS A 58 12.55 2.19 0.00
C HIS A 58 12.96 2.61 -1.42
N ASP A 59 12.07 2.51 -2.42
CA ASP A 59 12.32 2.93 -3.80
C ASP A 59 11.15 3.77 -4.35
N PRO A 60 11.07 5.07 -3.99
CA PRO A 60 10.04 5.97 -4.51
C PRO A 60 10.03 6.09 -6.05
N GLY A 61 11.21 5.92 -6.69
CA GLY A 61 11.33 5.93 -8.14
C GLY A 61 10.59 4.76 -8.80
N PHE A 62 10.72 3.55 -8.23
CA PHE A 62 9.95 2.40 -8.64
C PHE A 62 8.45 2.60 -8.38
N GLN A 63 8.05 3.09 -7.20
CA GLN A 63 6.64 3.34 -6.91
C GLN A 63 6.01 4.32 -7.92
N GLN A 64 6.71 5.39 -8.28
CA GLN A 64 6.26 6.36 -9.28
C GLN A 64 6.10 5.73 -10.68
N ARG A 65 6.99 4.81 -11.05
CA ARG A 65 6.88 4.04 -12.32
C ARG A 65 5.70 3.07 -12.29
N ALA A 66 5.53 2.31 -11.20
CA ALA A 66 4.41 1.42 -10.98
C ALA A 66 3.07 2.18 -11.06
N LEU A 67 2.96 3.32 -10.38
CA LEU A 67 1.81 4.21 -10.40
C LEU A 67 1.45 4.64 -11.82
N THR A 68 2.44 5.03 -12.63
CA THR A 68 2.21 5.46 -14.02
C THR A 68 1.59 4.35 -14.86
N LEU A 69 2.10 3.13 -14.74
CA LEU A 69 1.64 1.97 -15.51
C LEU A 69 0.28 1.46 -15.00
N MET A 70 0.09 1.41 -13.68
CA MET A 70 -1.19 1.05 -13.08
C MET A 70 -2.29 2.04 -13.45
N ARG A 71 -2.00 3.34 -13.49
CA ARG A 71 -2.93 4.38 -13.98
C ARG A 71 -3.35 4.12 -15.43
N ALA A 72 -2.40 3.73 -16.29
CA ALA A 72 -2.72 3.37 -17.67
C ALA A 72 -3.63 2.14 -17.74
N ALA A 73 -3.39 1.12 -16.92
CA ALA A 73 -4.23 -0.08 -16.82
C ALA A 73 -5.63 0.23 -16.27
N ALA A 74 -5.74 1.06 -15.23
CA ALA A 74 -7.03 1.43 -14.63
C ALA A 74 -7.93 2.18 -15.62
N ARG A 75 -7.36 3.05 -16.48
CA ARG A 75 -8.13 3.77 -17.54
C ARG A 75 -8.86 2.83 -18.51
N VAL A 76 -8.35 1.60 -18.69
CA VAL A 76 -8.97 0.59 -19.55
C VAL A 76 -9.64 -0.53 -18.74
N GLY A 77 -9.91 -0.29 -17.45
CA GLY A 77 -10.61 -1.25 -16.57
C GLY A 77 -9.79 -2.50 -16.23
N GLN A 78 -8.45 -2.40 -16.23
CA GLN A 78 -7.53 -3.52 -16.06
C GLN A 78 -6.67 -3.45 -14.78
N ALA A 79 -6.98 -2.51 -13.90
CA ALA A 79 -6.46 -2.40 -12.54
C ALA A 79 -7.55 -1.79 -11.65
N ASP A 80 -7.48 -2.02 -10.35
CA ASP A 80 -8.47 -1.53 -9.40
C ASP A 80 -8.32 -0.02 -9.15
N ARG A 81 -9.44 0.70 -9.02
CA ARG A 81 -9.45 2.16 -8.84
C ARG A 81 -9.14 2.57 -7.41
N ILE A 82 -9.54 1.78 -6.42
CA ILE A 82 -9.26 2.01 -5.01
C ILE A 82 -7.77 1.74 -4.76
N GLU A 83 -7.25 0.62 -5.24
CA GLU A 83 -5.81 0.31 -5.14
C GLU A 83 -4.95 1.42 -5.79
N LEU A 84 -5.39 1.92 -6.96
CA LEU A 84 -4.72 3.06 -7.61
C LEU A 84 -4.74 4.33 -6.75
N ALA A 85 -5.83 4.61 -6.02
CA ALA A 85 -5.93 5.75 -5.12
C ALA A 85 -4.93 5.63 -3.95
N TYR A 86 -4.84 4.46 -3.33
CA TYR A 86 -3.86 4.18 -2.27
C TYR A 86 -2.41 4.36 -2.75
N LEU A 87 -2.06 3.80 -3.92
CA LEU A 87 -0.71 3.95 -4.46
C LEU A 87 -0.41 5.40 -4.86
N THR A 88 -1.41 6.14 -5.34
CA THR A 88 -1.27 7.57 -5.66
C THR A 88 -0.89 8.36 -4.43
N ASP A 89 -1.58 8.15 -3.32
CA ASP A 89 -1.31 8.86 -2.07
C ASP A 89 0.02 8.45 -1.44
N ARG A 90 0.35 7.15 -1.42
CA ARG A 90 1.65 6.68 -0.90
C ARG A 90 2.82 7.29 -1.65
N VAL A 91 2.75 7.34 -2.98
CA VAL A 91 3.74 8.02 -3.82
C VAL A 91 3.76 9.55 -3.57
N ALA A 92 2.62 10.17 -3.24
CA ALA A 92 2.64 11.58 -2.87
C ALA A 92 3.40 11.79 -1.56
N VAL A 93 3.03 11.05 -0.51
CA VAL A 93 3.61 11.14 0.84
C VAL A 93 5.10 10.80 0.85
N ASN A 94 5.53 9.73 0.18
CA ASN A 94 6.95 9.36 0.10
C ASN A 94 7.80 10.38 -0.65
N HIS A 95 7.17 11.25 -1.43
CA HIS A 95 7.82 12.40 -2.08
C HIS A 95 7.66 13.71 -1.30
N GLY A 96 7.15 13.68 -0.07
CA GLY A 96 6.91 14.87 0.75
C GLY A 96 5.83 15.79 0.19
N ARG A 97 4.91 15.25 -0.62
CA ARG A 97 3.82 16.01 -1.25
C ARG A 97 2.48 15.71 -0.57
N PRO A 98 1.54 16.68 -0.59
CA PRO A 98 0.20 16.41 -0.14
C PRO A 98 -0.48 15.30 -0.95
N GLN A 99 -1.22 14.44 -0.27
CA GLN A 99 -1.98 13.35 -0.86
C GLN A 99 -3.36 13.82 -1.35
N VAL A 100 -4.03 12.98 -2.14
CA VAL A 100 -5.26 13.33 -2.85
C VAL A 100 -6.49 12.79 -2.14
N TYR A 101 -6.43 11.55 -1.63
CA TYR A 101 -7.59 10.83 -1.13
C TYR A 101 -7.56 10.58 0.38
N GLY A 102 -6.45 10.85 1.07
CA GLY A 102 -6.36 10.65 2.53
C GLY A 102 -6.26 9.19 2.92
N THR A 103 -5.62 8.35 2.10
CA THR A 103 -5.42 6.93 2.42
C THR A 103 -4.19 6.66 3.28
N GLN A 104 -3.28 7.62 3.39
CA GLN A 104 -2.09 7.55 4.24
C GLN A 104 -2.35 8.31 5.53
N VAL A 105 -2.42 7.59 6.64
CA VAL A 105 -2.63 8.16 7.97
C VAL A 105 -1.32 8.28 8.73
N THR A 106 -1.27 9.19 9.70
CA THR A 106 -0.15 9.46 10.59
C THR A 106 -0.66 9.97 11.92
N CYS A 107 0.21 10.05 12.92
CA CYS A 107 -0.12 10.60 14.22
C CYS A 107 0.33 12.07 14.27
N ILE A 108 -0.61 12.96 14.51
CA ILE A 108 -0.41 14.41 14.62
C ILE A 108 -0.83 14.80 16.03
N ASP A 109 0.12 15.25 16.86
CA ASP A 109 -0.13 15.60 18.27
C ASP A 109 -0.85 14.47 19.04
N ASP A 110 -0.36 13.24 18.88
CA ASP A 110 -0.91 11.99 19.45
C ASP A 110 -2.33 11.60 18.96
N GLU A 111 -2.88 12.32 17.98
CA GLU A 111 -4.16 12.02 17.35
C GLU A 111 -3.99 11.42 15.95
N LEU A 112 -4.83 10.45 15.59
CA LEU A 112 -4.84 9.87 14.26
C LEU A 112 -5.40 10.87 13.24
N GLY A 113 -4.63 11.15 12.19
CA GLY A 113 -5.07 12.01 11.10
C GLY A 113 -4.49 11.59 9.75
N PRO A 114 -5.01 12.12 8.64
CA PRO A 114 -4.38 11.95 7.34
C PRO A 114 -3.06 12.74 7.29
N ALA A 115 -2.05 12.20 6.60
CA ALA A 115 -0.93 13.04 6.14
C ALA A 115 -1.47 14.20 5.25
N PRO A 116 -0.72 15.30 5.06
CA PRO A 116 -1.23 16.53 4.43
C PRO A 116 -2.04 16.28 3.15
N LEU A 117 -3.21 16.90 3.04
CA LEU A 117 -4.10 16.80 1.90
C LEU A 117 -3.91 17.99 0.94
N ILE A 118 -4.04 17.74 -0.36
CA ILE A 118 -3.99 18.82 -1.37
C ILE A 118 -5.16 19.80 -1.21
N ASP A 119 -6.31 19.31 -0.75
CA ASP A 119 -7.52 20.09 -0.53
C ASP A 119 -8.40 19.29 0.46
N PRO A 120 -8.34 19.63 1.76
CA PRO A 120 -9.10 18.94 2.80
C PRO A 120 -10.62 19.07 2.62
N GLU A 121 -11.09 20.22 2.17
CA GLU A 121 -12.53 20.56 2.11
C GLU A 121 -13.30 19.67 1.11
N ASN A 122 -12.65 19.24 0.02
CA ASN A 122 -13.26 18.42 -1.02
C ASN A 122 -12.74 16.98 -1.05
N VAL A 123 -12.08 16.51 0.03
CA VAL A 123 -11.49 15.15 0.07
C VAL A 123 -12.53 14.06 -0.14
N ASP A 124 -13.71 14.17 0.46
CA ASP A 124 -14.77 13.16 0.35
C ASP A 124 -15.36 13.08 -1.06
N GLN A 125 -15.43 14.19 -1.78
CA GLN A 125 -15.83 14.18 -3.20
C GLN A 125 -14.83 13.41 -4.05
N ARG A 126 -13.53 13.60 -3.79
CA ARG A 126 -12.46 12.84 -4.46
C ARG A 126 -12.51 11.36 -4.10
N ARG A 127 -12.69 11.02 -2.83
CA ARG A 127 -12.84 9.64 -2.34
C ARG A 127 -14.02 8.94 -3.00
N ALA A 128 -15.19 9.57 -3.03
CA ALA A 128 -16.38 9.03 -3.69
C ALA A 128 -16.16 8.79 -5.20
N SER A 129 -15.38 9.64 -5.89
CA SER A 129 -15.11 9.50 -7.33
C SER A 129 -14.36 8.20 -7.70
N VAL A 130 -13.62 7.62 -6.75
CA VAL A 130 -12.88 6.36 -6.92
C VAL A 130 -13.52 5.18 -6.20
N GLY A 131 -14.63 5.40 -5.50
CA GLY A 131 -15.35 4.35 -4.75
C GLY A 131 -14.88 4.15 -3.31
N LEU A 132 -14.11 5.09 -2.76
CA LEU A 132 -13.80 5.13 -1.32
C LEU A 132 -14.97 5.73 -0.54
N GLY A 133 -15.18 5.26 0.69
CA GLY A 133 -16.09 5.88 1.65
C GLY A 133 -15.55 7.21 2.19
N PRO A 134 -16.31 7.94 3.03
CA PRO A 134 -15.86 9.18 3.66
C PRO A 134 -14.53 9.03 4.41
N LEU A 135 -13.76 10.12 4.52
CA LEU A 135 -12.48 10.11 5.23
C LEU A 135 -12.68 9.86 6.72
N GLN A 136 -13.67 10.51 7.34
CA GLN A 136 -13.92 10.35 8.77
C GLN A 136 -14.27 8.89 9.12
N GLU A 137 -15.16 8.25 8.37
CA GLU A 137 -15.49 6.82 8.57
C GLU A 137 -14.26 5.90 8.44
N TYR A 138 -13.30 6.28 7.59
CA TYR A 138 -12.04 5.55 7.47
C TYR A 138 -11.13 5.76 8.69
N LEU A 139 -11.01 6.99 9.19
CA LEU A 139 -10.25 7.29 10.41
C LEU A 139 -10.87 6.60 11.63
N ASP A 140 -12.20 6.58 11.73
CA ASP A 140 -12.95 5.92 12.81
C ASP A 140 -12.82 4.38 12.76
N SER A 141 -12.31 3.81 11.67
CA SER A 141 -12.08 2.36 11.55
C SER A 141 -10.81 1.86 12.23
N PHE A 142 -9.92 2.77 12.63
CA PHE A 142 -8.71 2.45 13.38
C PHE A 142 -9.04 2.29 14.87
N PRO A 143 -8.35 1.40 15.59
CA PRO A 143 -8.59 1.20 17.01
C PRO A 143 -8.22 2.44 17.83
N ASP A 144 -8.92 2.64 18.95
CA ASP A 144 -8.51 3.60 19.97
C ASP A 144 -7.06 3.32 20.42
N GLY A 145 -6.30 4.38 20.68
CA GLY A 145 -4.90 4.27 21.07
C GLY A 145 -3.94 3.85 19.95
N PHE A 146 -4.36 3.91 18.67
CA PHE A 146 -3.46 3.65 17.54
C PHE A 146 -2.19 4.52 17.55
N CYS A 147 -2.31 5.75 18.06
CA CYS A 147 -1.21 6.70 18.18
C CYS A 147 -0.56 6.73 19.56
N ASP A 148 -1.02 5.89 20.50
CA ASP A 148 -0.43 5.85 21.83
C ASP A 148 1.01 5.35 21.72
N PRO A 149 1.97 5.99 22.40
CA PRO A 149 3.32 5.45 22.48
C PRO A 149 3.27 4.06 23.14
N PRO A 150 4.16 3.13 22.74
CA PRO A 150 4.25 1.85 23.43
C PRO A 150 4.47 2.09 24.93
N PRO A 151 3.90 1.25 25.81
CA PRO A 151 4.07 1.41 27.24
C PRO A 151 5.57 1.41 27.57
N ASP A 152 6.00 2.34 28.42
CA ASP A 152 7.39 2.47 28.84
C ASP A 152 7.84 1.16 29.50
N GLU A 153 8.81 0.46 28.89
CA GLU A 153 9.43 -0.74 29.45
C GLU A 153 10.38 -0.33 30.60
N GLY A 154 9.83 0.32 31.63
CA GLY A 154 10.58 1.06 32.65
C GLY A 154 10.19 0.83 34.10
N GLU A 155 9.12 0.08 34.42
CA GLU A 155 8.75 -0.26 35.80
C GLU A 155 8.46 -1.75 36.03
N ALA A 156 9.30 -2.62 35.45
CA ALA A 156 9.42 -4.00 35.95
C ALA A 156 10.52 -4.05 37.03
N GLY A 157 10.16 -3.72 38.26
CA GLY A 157 10.91 -4.18 39.44
C GLY A 157 11.20 -3.12 40.50
N GLN A 158 10.35 -3.08 41.53
CA GLN A 158 10.74 -2.96 42.93
C GLN A 158 9.94 -3.97 43.74
#